data_AF-A0A154BMX9-F1
#
_entry.id   AF-A0A154BMX9-F1
#
_cell.length_a   1.000
_cell.length_b   1.000
_cell.length_c   1.000
_cell.angle_alpha   90.00
_cell.angle_beta   90.00
_cell.angle_gamma   90.00
#
_symmetry.space_group_name_H-M   'P 1'
#
loop_
_entity.id
_entity.type
_entity.pdbx_description
1 polymer ?
#
loop_
_entity_poly.entity_id
_entity_poly.type
_entity_poly.pdbx_seq_one_letter_code
_entity_poly.pdbx_strand_id
1 'polypeptide(L)'
;MIRMLKALIIVISVLVCIVAPVFASPNWITMDEKPTLIYQIDAEAVVFSGEDSDKQLEIWMKTLQKDGTGSYMVAHYLVKENGLSFILKERTMNSATGVVISSFQNTSDKWSVTTPSSPIGSSATRIFAEYRRNPEGFNLKALSNNLATAPEAKAKDTNRLSAGITVKADPQLSPDVVDKAKMVVEETREFYEHKYGVTLSSPIEVLMVANKENYRKALMEVFKLTPSAADKWAAHTNGISQGNGVITSALNKGAPTWVYYALLCHELTHNYQRQLAPGMPPGKMSWLWEGMADMVSAQIMADKGVQTLAQTRKTWLDYMRKQPNRPLDVKVLGNQSQWFKAEETYGDVTVIHFAGLAVDYLVQQKGYNPLFDYVRLAATTDGPSAFVTAFGMTLDQFSADFQSYINEKLAK
;
A
#
# COMPACT_ATOMS: atom_id res chain seq x y z
N MET A 1 -3.39 60.63 14.40
CA MET A 1 -2.34 59.78 15.01
C MET A 1 -2.75 58.32 15.19
N ILE A 2 -3.90 57.99 15.79
CA ILE A 2 -4.29 56.59 16.10
C ILE A 2 -4.49 55.70 14.84
N ARG A 3 -4.95 56.27 13.71
CA ARG A 3 -5.08 55.51 12.45
C ARG A 3 -3.74 55.21 11.75
N MET A 4 -2.75 56.07 11.90
CA MET A 4 -1.38 55.80 11.39
C MET A 4 -0.66 54.75 12.24
N LEU A 5 -0.92 54.71 13.55
CA LEU A 5 -0.34 53.69 14.43
C LEU A 5 -0.90 52.28 14.13
N LYS A 6 -2.20 52.17 13.78
CA LYS A 6 -2.78 50.89 13.35
C LYS A 6 -2.26 50.43 11.98
N ALA A 7 -2.07 51.35 11.03
CA ALA A 7 -1.47 51.02 9.74
C ALA A 7 0.01 50.60 9.90
N LEU A 8 0.76 51.27 10.79
CA LEU A 8 2.16 50.92 11.07
C LEU A 8 2.29 49.57 11.80
N ILE A 9 1.38 49.25 12.73
CA ILE A 9 1.36 47.94 13.40
C ILE A 9 0.96 46.82 12.41
N ILE A 10 0.01 47.05 11.50
CA ILE A 10 -0.33 46.06 10.47
C ILE A 10 0.81 45.88 9.47
N VAL A 11 1.51 46.94 9.08
CA VAL A 11 2.68 46.86 8.19
C VAL A 11 3.87 46.20 8.90
N ILE A 12 4.08 46.43 10.19
CA ILE A 12 5.12 45.76 10.98
C ILE A 12 4.76 44.29 11.22
N SER A 13 3.50 43.94 11.49
CA SER A 13 3.08 42.54 11.63
C SER A 13 3.14 41.76 10.31
N VAL A 14 2.85 42.42 9.18
CA VAL A 14 3.00 41.83 7.84
C VAL A 14 4.48 41.75 7.43
N LEU A 15 5.33 42.71 7.82
CA LEU A 15 6.77 42.59 7.62
C LEU A 15 7.38 41.49 8.50
N VAL A 16 6.97 41.36 9.76
CA VAL A 16 7.49 40.34 10.68
C VAL A 16 7.02 38.93 10.31
N CYS A 17 5.86 38.77 9.66
CA CYS A 17 5.42 37.48 9.10
C CYS A 17 5.98 37.17 7.70
N ILE A 18 6.56 38.14 6.99
CA ILE A 18 7.18 37.91 5.66
C ILE A 18 8.70 37.69 5.78
N VAL A 19 9.31 37.97 6.93
CA VAL A 19 10.64 37.43 7.27
C VAL A 19 10.45 36.08 7.97
N ALA A 20 10.02 35.09 7.19
CA ALA A 20 10.32 33.68 7.48
C ALA A 20 11.82 33.55 7.83
N PRO A 21 12.25 32.56 8.64
CA PRO A 21 13.62 32.47 9.14
C PRO A 21 14.62 32.27 7.98
N VAL A 22 15.09 33.35 7.38
CA VAL A 22 16.02 33.34 6.24
C VAL A 22 17.47 33.51 6.70
N PHE A 23 17.75 33.74 7.99
CA PHE A 23 19.13 33.94 8.47
C PHE A 23 19.51 33.27 9.81
N ALA A 24 18.90 32.12 10.12
CA ALA A 24 19.57 31.12 10.95
C ALA A 24 19.86 29.93 10.03
N SER A 25 21.11 29.50 9.90
CA SER A 25 21.52 28.40 9.01
C SER A 25 20.62 27.19 9.23
N PRO A 26 19.63 26.91 8.36
CA PRO A 26 18.69 25.85 8.66
C PRO A 26 19.46 24.54 8.53
N ASN A 27 19.25 23.63 9.48
CA ASN A 27 19.88 22.32 9.50
C ASN A 27 19.22 21.43 8.42
N TRP A 28 19.41 21.80 7.15
CA TRP A 28 18.90 21.08 6.00
C TRP A 28 19.58 19.73 5.88
N ILE A 29 18.78 18.69 6.00
CA ILE A 29 19.23 17.33 5.78
C ILE A 29 18.76 16.86 4.41
N THR A 30 19.62 16.23 3.63
CA THR A 30 19.17 15.54 2.43
C THR A 30 18.25 14.38 2.84
N MET A 31 17.16 14.21 2.10
CA MET A 31 16.15 13.16 2.31
C MET A 31 15.98 12.28 1.08
N ASP A 32 16.08 12.84 -0.12
CA ASP A 32 16.00 12.06 -1.35
C ASP A 32 16.91 12.71 -2.39
N GLU A 33 17.53 11.87 -3.22
CA GLU A 33 18.46 12.30 -4.24
C GLU A 33 18.09 11.61 -5.56
N LYS A 34 17.65 12.40 -6.52
CA LYS A 34 17.31 11.97 -7.88
C LYS A 34 18.45 12.32 -8.84
N PRO A 35 18.46 11.81 -10.09
CA PRO A 35 19.54 12.11 -11.03
C PRO A 35 19.83 13.60 -11.24
N THR A 36 18.81 14.46 -11.12
CA THR A 36 18.91 15.91 -11.35
C THR A 36 18.55 16.78 -10.15
N LEU A 37 17.95 16.20 -9.11
CA LEU A 37 17.37 16.95 -7.98
C LEU A 37 17.81 16.40 -6.63
N ILE A 38 17.95 17.29 -5.66
CA ILE A 38 18.15 16.97 -4.24
C ILE A 38 16.96 17.51 -3.47
N TYR A 39 16.36 16.67 -2.65
CA TYR A 39 15.30 17.04 -1.72
C TYR A 39 15.87 17.06 -0.30
N GLN A 40 15.71 18.19 0.38
CA GLN A 40 16.17 18.37 1.75
C GLN A 40 15.02 18.75 2.67
N ILE A 41 15.11 18.39 3.95
CA ILE A 41 14.18 18.83 4.99
C ILE A 41 14.91 19.65 6.03
N ASP A 42 14.28 20.71 6.51
CA ASP A 42 14.80 21.47 7.64
C ASP A 42 14.56 20.70 8.94
N ALA A 43 15.64 20.21 9.55
CA ALA A 43 15.55 19.36 10.72
C ALA A 43 14.97 20.04 11.96
N GLU A 44 15.07 21.37 12.03
CA GLU A 44 14.59 22.14 13.18
C GLU A 44 13.11 22.52 13.04
N ALA A 45 12.57 22.47 11.82
CA ALA A 45 11.20 22.85 11.52
C ALA A 45 10.24 21.65 11.47
N VAL A 46 10.70 20.45 11.85
CA VAL A 46 9.86 19.25 11.89
C VAL A 46 9.05 19.20 13.16
N VAL A 47 7.73 19.27 13.04
CA VAL A 47 6.80 19.23 14.17
C VAL A 47 5.78 18.13 13.99
N PHE A 48 5.60 17.30 15.02
CA PHE A 48 4.51 16.34 15.09
C PHE A 48 3.34 16.91 15.89
N SER A 49 2.12 16.68 15.42
CA SER A 49 0.88 17.03 16.11
C SER A 49 -0.19 15.96 15.89
N GLY A 50 -1.35 16.09 16.55
CA GLY A 50 -2.44 15.11 16.49
C GLY A 50 -2.25 13.90 17.41
N GLU A 51 -3.28 13.06 17.48
CA GLU A 51 -3.30 11.79 18.23
C GLU A 51 -2.90 10.62 17.32
N ASP A 52 -2.61 9.44 17.87
CA ASP A 52 -1.97 8.32 17.14
C ASP A 52 -2.62 8.01 15.77
N SER A 53 -3.95 7.88 15.70
CA SER A 53 -4.64 7.59 14.44
C SER A 53 -4.83 8.79 13.50
N ASP A 54 -4.46 10.00 13.91
CA ASP A 54 -4.49 11.22 13.09
C ASP A 54 -3.21 12.03 13.24
N LYS A 55 -2.07 11.33 13.42
CA LYS A 55 -0.77 11.98 13.59
C LYS A 55 -0.45 12.78 12.33
N GLN A 56 -0.04 14.02 12.55
CA GLN A 56 0.31 14.98 11.52
C GLN A 56 1.77 15.38 11.66
N LEU A 57 2.38 15.67 10.52
CA LEU A 57 3.76 16.05 10.36
C LEU A 57 3.81 17.38 9.60
N GLU A 58 4.28 18.42 10.27
CA GLU A 58 4.56 19.72 9.67
C GLU A 58 6.04 19.77 9.30
N ILE A 59 6.35 20.00 8.02
CA ILE A 59 7.72 19.96 7.49
C ILE A 59 7.97 21.02 6.43
N TRP A 60 9.20 21.51 6.43
CA TRP A 60 9.75 22.36 5.38
C TRP A 60 10.68 21.55 4.50
N MET A 61 10.41 21.56 3.20
CA MET A 61 11.19 20.83 2.20
C MET A 61 11.78 21.79 1.17
N LYS A 62 13.07 21.63 0.92
CA LYS A 62 13.81 22.34 -0.12
C LYS A 62 14.12 21.41 -1.29
N THR A 63 13.97 21.89 -2.52
CA THR A 63 14.35 21.18 -3.73
C THR A 63 15.43 21.96 -4.46
N LEU A 64 16.57 21.32 -4.70
CA LEU A 64 17.76 21.89 -5.36
C LEU A 64 18.04 21.14 -6.66
N GLN A 65 18.51 21.86 -7.69
CA GLN A 65 19.16 21.22 -8.84
C GLN A 65 20.59 20.82 -8.47
N LYS A 66 21.00 19.61 -8.85
CA LYS A 66 22.32 19.05 -8.50
C LYS A 66 23.49 19.83 -9.08
N ASP A 67 23.33 20.39 -10.26
CA ASP A 67 24.37 21.20 -10.92
C ASP A 67 24.54 22.59 -10.29
N GLY A 68 23.67 22.97 -9.34
CA GLY A 68 23.70 24.27 -8.68
C GLY A 68 23.33 25.45 -9.58
N THR A 69 22.98 25.21 -10.85
CA THR A 69 22.74 26.26 -11.86
C THR A 69 21.29 26.75 -11.89
N GLY A 70 20.41 26.09 -11.15
CA GLY A 70 18.97 26.30 -11.21
C GLY A 70 18.35 27.13 -10.09
N SER A 71 17.10 27.51 -10.29
CA SER A 71 16.21 27.94 -9.21
C SER A 71 16.03 26.80 -8.19
N TYR A 72 15.78 27.18 -6.94
CA TYR A 72 15.40 26.23 -5.89
C TYR A 72 14.04 26.58 -5.30
N MET A 73 13.34 25.56 -4.83
CA MET A 73 12.05 25.72 -4.17
C MET A 73 12.19 25.43 -2.69
N VAL A 74 11.51 26.19 -1.84
CA VAL A 74 11.24 25.87 -0.44
C VAL A 74 9.73 25.77 -0.29
N ALA A 75 9.23 24.68 0.28
CA ALA A 75 7.81 24.41 0.42
C ALA A 75 7.50 23.89 1.82
N HIS A 76 6.38 24.35 2.37
CA HIS A 76 5.88 24.02 3.69
C HIS A 76 4.66 23.10 3.56
N TYR A 77 4.76 21.91 4.13
CA TYR A 77 3.75 20.87 4.07
C TYR A 77 3.23 20.53 5.46
N LEU A 78 1.93 20.23 5.53
CA LEU A 78 1.32 19.48 6.61
C LEU A 78 0.89 18.12 6.05
N VAL A 79 1.37 17.02 6.62
CA VAL A 79 1.18 15.65 6.09
C VAL A 79 0.52 14.78 7.15
N LYS A 80 -0.51 14.02 6.80
CA LYS A 80 -1.12 12.99 7.67
C LYS A 80 -0.39 11.68 7.52
N GLU A 81 -0.14 11.01 8.64
CA GLU A 81 0.44 9.67 8.65
C GLU A 81 -0.45 8.66 7.91
N ASN A 82 -1.74 8.71 8.22
CA ASN A 82 -2.73 7.83 7.62
C ASN A 82 -3.13 8.33 6.22
N GLY A 83 -2.84 7.50 5.22
CA GLY A 83 -3.13 7.77 3.81
C GLY A 83 -2.15 8.73 3.12
N LEU A 84 -1.14 9.25 3.82
CA LEU A 84 -0.14 10.20 3.30
C LEU A 84 -0.78 11.37 2.53
N SER A 85 -1.92 11.85 3.00
CA SER A 85 -2.51 13.07 2.45
C SER A 85 -1.75 14.29 2.97
N PHE A 86 -1.68 15.36 2.19
CA PHE A 86 -0.96 16.58 2.57
C PHE A 86 -1.70 17.86 2.19
N ILE A 87 -1.37 18.93 2.89
CA ILE A 87 -1.69 20.31 2.53
C ILE A 87 -0.35 21.00 2.26
N LEU A 88 -0.16 21.52 1.04
CA LEU A 88 0.92 22.48 0.76
C LEU A 88 0.45 23.83 1.30
N LYS A 89 0.98 24.28 2.43
CA LYS A 89 0.61 25.56 3.08
C LYS A 89 1.18 26.74 2.32
N GLU A 90 2.43 26.64 1.90
CA GLU A 90 3.10 27.69 1.13
C GLU A 90 4.30 27.13 0.37
N ARG A 91 4.73 27.84 -0.67
CA ARG A 91 6.00 27.61 -1.35
C ARG A 91 6.59 28.92 -1.88
N THR A 92 7.90 28.96 -1.89
CA THR A 92 8.69 30.06 -2.44
C THR A 92 9.72 29.49 -3.40
N MET A 93 9.72 29.98 -4.64
CA MET A 93 10.76 29.68 -5.62
C MET A 93 11.77 30.82 -5.61
N ASN A 94 13.05 30.46 -5.57
CA ASN A 94 14.17 31.38 -5.52
C ASN A 94 15.09 31.13 -6.72
N SER A 95 15.75 32.16 -7.21
CA SER A 95 16.84 32.04 -8.18
C SER A 95 18.04 31.34 -7.55
N ALA A 96 19.03 30.99 -8.38
CA ALA A 96 20.32 30.49 -7.90
C ALA A 96 21.02 31.48 -6.94
N THR A 97 20.74 32.78 -7.08
CA THR A 97 21.27 33.86 -6.21
C THR A 97 20.41 34.13 -4.97
N GLY A 98 19.36 33.36 -4.73
CA GLY A 98 18.48 33.51 -3.57
C GLY A 98 17.42 34.61 -3.70
N VAL A 99 17.25 35.18 -4.90
CA VAL A 99 16.19 36.16 -5.16
C VAL A 99 14.86 35.43 -5.29
N VAL A 100 13.84 35.82 -4.54
CA VAL A 100 12.50 35.27 -4.66
C VAL A 100 11.95 35.56 -6.07
N ILE A 101 11.67 34.50 -6.82
CA ILE A 101 11.09 34.55 -8.17
C ILE A 101 9.56 34.52 -8.07
N SER A 102 9.02 33.65 -7.21
CA SER A 102 7.59 33.56 -6.97
C SER A 102 7.30 33.01 -5.59
N SER A 103 6.15 33.39 -5.03
CA SER A 103 5.62 32.83 -3.80
C SER A 103 4.17 32.40 -4.01
N PHE A 104 3.75 31.40 -3.25
CA PHE A 104 2.40 30.88 -3.22
C PHE A 104 2.04 30.57 -1.78
N GLN A 105 0.85 31.00 -1.37
CA GLN A 105 0.28 30.68 -0.08
C GLN A 105 -1.10 30.05 -0.31
N ASN A 106 -1.30 28.89 0.29
CA ASN A 106 -2.55 28.15 0.23
C ASN A 106 -3.39 28.47 1.47
N THR A 107 -4.57 29.02 1.24
CA THR A 107 -5.55 29.27 2.29
C THR A 107 -6.58 28.15 2.41
N SER A 108 -6.47 27.10 1.59
CA SER A 108 -7.37 25.95 1.64
C SER A 108 -6.93 24.95 2.70
N ASP A 109 -7.92 24.37 3.37
CA ASP A 109 -7.84 23.23 4.29
C ASP A 109 -8.00 21.87 3.59
N LYS A 110 -8.04 21.86 2.25
CA LYS A 110 -8.25 20.64 1.47
C LYS A 110 -6.98 19.81 1.39
N TRP A 111 -7.11 18.57 1.85
CA TRP A 111 -6.08 17.54 1.74
C TRP A 111 -5.94 17.04 0.29
N SER A 112 -4.70 17.00 -0.19
CA SER A 112 -4.31 16.36 -1.45
C SER A 112 -3.71 14.98 -1.16
N VAL A 113 -4.07 13.97 -1.94
CA VAL A 113 -3.47 12.64 -1.80
C VAL A 113 -2.06 12.66 -2.38
N THR A 114 -1.08 12.09 -1.68
CA THR A 114 0.25 11.80 -2.25
C THR A 114 0.51 10.30 -2.33
N THR A 115 1.58 9.93 -3.02
CA THR A 115 2.10 8.56 -3.02
C THR A 115 3.35 8.46 -2.16
N PRO A 116 3.65 7.29 -1.56
CA PRO A 116 4.93 7.04 -0.89
C PRO A 116 6.15 7.25 -1.81
N SER A 117 5.98 7.13 -3.13
CA SER A 117 7.06 7.36 -4.12
C SER A 117 7.31 8.83 -4.45
N SER A 118 6.38 9.73 -4.09
CA SER A 118 6.61 11.17 -4.23
C SER A 118 7.70 11.64 -3.25
N PRO A 119 8.44 12.72 -3.55
CA PRO A 119 9.47 13.22 -2.63
C PRO A 119 8.93 13.56 -1.23
N ILE A 120 7.74 14.16 -1.18
CA ILE A 120 7.05 14.48 0.08
C ILE A 120 6.57 13.22 0.81
N GLY A 121 6.00 12.26 0.08
CA GLY A 121 5.52 11.00 0.64
C GLY A 121 6.65 10.14 1.18
N SER A 122 7.71 9.94 0.39
CA SER A 122 8.90 9.18 0.79
C SER A 122 9.54 9.76 2.05
N SER A 123 9.71 11.09 2.08
CA SER A 123 10.26 11.78 3.25
C SER A 123 9.36 11.62 4.46
N ALA A 124 8.05 11.86 4.32
CA ALA A 124 7.09 11.73 5.41
C ALA A 124 7.02 10.29 5.94
N THR A 125 6.98 9.28 5.08
CA THR A 125 6.99 7.86 5.46
C THR A 125 8.21 7.52 6.32
N ARG A 126 9.40 7.97 5.93
CA ARG A 126 10.64 7.75 6.69
C ARG A 126 10.61 8.46 8.04
N ILE A 127 10.10 9.68 8.08
CA ILE A 127 10.02 10.49 9.29
C ILE A 127 9.03 9.87 10.30
N PHE A 128 7.83 9.50 9.87
CA PHE A 128 6.87 8.79 10.70
C PHE A 128 7.42 7.45 11.20
N ALA A 129 8.09 6.68 10.33
CA ALA A 129 8.72 5.43 10.73
C ALA A 129 9.79 5.64 11.82
N GLU A 130 10.62 6.67 11.72
CA GLU A 130 11.61 7.01 12.75
C GLU A 130 10.95 7.44 14.06
N TYR A 131 9.95 8.32 13.99
CA TYR A 131 9.22 8.79 15.16
C TYR A 131 8.54 7.63 15.91
N ARG A 132 7.91 6.68 15.19
CA ARG A 132 7.32 5.48 15.82
C ARG A 132 8.35 4.60 16.52
N ARG A 133 9.57 4.50 15.97
CA ARG A 133 10.64 3.70 16.58
C ARG A 133 11.17 4.31 17.86
N ASN A 134 11.24 5.65 17.94
CA ASN A 134 11.83 6.34 19.07
C ASN A 134 11.20 7.74 19.27
N PRO A 135 9.99 7.82 19.83
CA PRO A 135 9.27 9.09 19.96
C PRO A 135 9.97 10.04 20.95
N GLU A 136 10.52 9.51 22.05
CA GLU A 136 11.19 10.32 23.08
C GLU A 136 12.60 10.77 22.68
N GLY A 137 13.24 10.05 21.75
CA GLY A 137 14.58 10.36 21.25
C GLY A 137 14.62 10.65 19.75
N PHE A 138 13.49 11.11 19.18
CA PHE A 138 13.37 11.38 17.75
C PHE A 138 14.47 12.34 17.29
N ASN A 139 15.30 11.89 16.35
CA ASN A 139 16.39 12.68 15.81
C ASN A 139 16.42 12.58 14.29
N LEU A 140 15.92 13.62 13.64
CA LEU A 140 15.84 13.67 12.18
C LEU A 140 17.23 13.57 11.51
N LYS A 141 18.30 14.05 12.16
CA LYS A 141 19.66 13.98 11.60
C LYS A 141 20.16 12.54 11.46
N ALA A 142 19.58 11.58 12.19
CA ALA A 142 19.87 10.16 11.96
C ALA A 142 19.41 9.68 10.57
N LEU A 143 18.45 10.36 9.93
CA LEU A 143 17.97 10.02 8.59
C LEU A 143 18.91 10.48 7.47
N SER A 144 19.72 11.53 7.70
CA SER A 144 20.63 12.08 6.68
C SER A 144 21.89 11.25 6.50
N ASN A 145 22.45 10.75 7.61
CA ASN A 145 23.61 9.86 7.60
C ASN A 145 23.30 8.51 6.93
N ASN A 146 22.02 8.18 6.80
CA ASN A 146 21.52 6.97 6.17
C ASN A 146 21.23 7.13 4.67
N LEU A 147 21.75 8.17 4.00
CA LEU A 147 21.64 8.31 2.53
C LEU A 147 22.76 7.63 1.75
N ALA A 148 23.99 7.65 2.29
CA ALA A 148 25.12 6.88 1.75
C ALA A 148 25.25 5.50 2.40
N THR A 149 24.60 5.32 3.55
CA THR A 149 24.57 4.09 4.33
C THR A 149 23.21 3.96 4.99
N ALA A 150 22.12 3.91 4.22
CA ALA A 150 20.93 3.27 4.76
C ALA A 150 21.41 1.90 5.24
N PRO A 151 21.45 1.63 6.56
CA PRO A 151 21.70 0.28 6.98
C PRO A 151 20.48 -0.47 6.45
N GLU A 152 20.71 -1.43 5.55
CA GLU A 152 20.02 -2.70 5.68
C GLU A 152 19.87 -2.92 7.19
N ALA A 153 18.63 -2.83 7.68
CA ALA A 153 18.34 -2.92 9.10
C ALA A 153 19.19 -4.04 9.66
N LYS A 154 20.09 -3.73 10.62
CA LYS A 154 21.05 -4.70 11.14
C LYS A 154 20.36 -6.04 11.33
N ALA A 155 20.65 -6.93 10.39
CA ALA A 155 20.27 -8.31 10.45
C ALA A 155 20.98 -8.89 11.66
N LYS A 156 20.28 -8.91 12.79
CA LYS A 156 20.22 -10.15 13.58
C LYS A 156 19.31 -11.06 12.74
N ASP A 157 19.77 -11.66 11.65
CA ASP A 157 20.72 -12.76 11.60
C ASP A 157 21.29 -12.83 10.18
N THR A 158 22.61 -12.74 10.00
CA THR A 158 23.28 -12.74 8.69
C THR A 158 23.35 -14.15 8.10
N ASN A 159 22.21 -14.69 7.67
CA ASN A 159 22.14 -15.85 6.78
C ASN A 159 20.81 -16.05 6.03
N ARG A 160 20.05 -14.98 5.75
CA ARG A 160 18.97 -15.05 4.75
C ARG A 160 19.27 -14.13 3.58
N LEU A 161 19.82 -14.71 2.52
CA LEU A 161 19.72 -14.18 1.16
C LEU A 161 18.27 -13.73 0.94
N SER A 162 18.01 -12.50 0.50
CA SER A 162 16.67 -12.08 0.09
C SER A 162 16.18 -13.11 -0.93
N ALA A 163 15.18 -13.90 -0.54
CA ALA A 163 14.86 -15.06 -1.32
C ALA A 163 14.13 -14.61 -2.59
N GLY A 164 14.66 -14.97 -3.75
CA GLY A 164 14.13 -14.52 -5.04
C GLY A 164 12.81 -15.18 -5.42
N ILE A 165 12.12 -14.57 -6.38
CA ILE A 165 10.96 -15.17 -7.04
C ILE A 165 11.43 -15.71 -8.39
N THR A 166 11.21 -17.00 -8.67
CA THR A 166 11.57 -17.65 -9.94
C THR A 166 10.32 -17.94 -10.74
N VAL A 167 10.31 -17.59 -12.04
CA VAL A 167 9.21 -17.89 -12.96
C VAL A 167 9.59 -19.03 -13.89
N LYS A 168 8.84 -20.13 -13.83
CA LYS A 168 8.86 -21.26 -14.77
C LYS A 168 7.57 -21.21 -15.59
N ALA A 169 7.65 -21.54 -16.87
CA ALA A 169 6.51 -21.46 -17.77
C ALA A 169 6.45 -22.69 -18.69
N ASP A 170 5.23 -23.16 -18.95
CA ASP A 170 4.97 -24.18 -19.97
C ASP A 170 5.51 -23.71 -21.33
N PRO A 171 6.17 -24.58 -22.12
CA PRO A 171 6.69 -24.23 -23.44
C PRO A 171 5.62 -23.77 -24.45
N GLN A 172 4.35 -24.05 -24.16
CA GLN A 172 3.21 -23.64 -24.99
C GLN A 172 2.81 -22.17 -24.78
N LEU A 173 3.33 -21.50 -23.74
CA LEU A 173 3.09 -20.09 -23.49
C LEU A 173 3.95 -19.22 -24.40
N SER A 174 3.38 -18.13 -24.92
CA SER A 174 4.17 -17.20 -25.72
C SER A 174 5.19 -16.45 -24.84
N PRO A 175 6.37 -16.11 -25.39
CA PRO A 175 7.38 -15.33 -24.67
C PRO A 175 6.82 -14.04 -24.05
N ASP A 176 5.97 -13.31 -24.78
CA ASP A 176 5.33 -12.08 -24.28
C ASP A 176 4.51 -12.28 -23.00
N VAL A 177 3.84 -13.42 -22.86
CA VAL A 177 3.04 -13.74 -21.66
C VAL A 177 3.98 -14.01 -20.48
N VAL A 178 5.08 -14.72 -20.73
CA VAL A 178 6.10 -15.03 -19.71
C VAL A 178 6.82 -13.75 -19.26
N ASP A 179 7.16 -12.86 -20.18
CA ASP A 179 7.86 -11.62 -19.85
C ASP A 179 6.95 -10.63 -19.09
N LYS A 180 5.67 -10.56 -19.44
CA LYS A 180 4.68 -9.83 -18.64
C LYS A 180 4.56 -10.38 -17.23
N ALA A 181 4.57 -11.70 -17.07
CA ALA A 181 4.51 -12.32 -15.75
C ALA A 181 5.73 -11.99 -14.88
N LYS A 182 6.93 -12.03 -15.45
CA LYS A 182 8.17 -11.62 -14.77
C LYS A 182 8.10 -10.16 -14.33
N MET A 183 7.57 -9.29 -15.17
CA MET A 183 7.35 -7.88 -14.83
C MET A 183 6.38 -7.75 -13.64
N VAL A 184 5.22 -8.42 -13.67
CA VAL A 184 4.26 -8.40 -12.54
C VAL A 184 4.85 -8.93 -11.24
N VAL A 185 5.67 -9.99 -11.33
CA VAL A 185 6.41 -10.55 -10.19
C VAL A 185 7.32 -9.51 -9.56
N GLU A 186 8.10 -8.81 -10.39
CA GLU A 186 9.00 -7.76 -9.92
C GLU A 186 8.23 -6.59 -9.32
N GLU A 187 7.17 -6.13 -9.98
CA GLU A 187 6.33 -5.03 -9.50
C GLU A 187 5.64 -5.36 -8.18
N THR A 188 5.24 -6.62 -7.99
CA THR A 188 4.72 -7.10 -6.70
C THR A 188 5.81 -7.09 -5.64
N ARG A 189 7.02 -7.57 -5.98
CA ARG A 189 8.16 -7.52 -5.05
C ARG A 189 8.50 -6.11 -4.61
N GLU A 190 8.64 -5.17 -5.56
CA GLU A 190 8.88 -3.75 -5.29
C GLU A 190 7.79 -3.16 -4.40
N PHE A 191 6.53 -3.52 -4.62
CA PHE A 191 5.43 -3.05 -3.79
C PHE A 191 5.63 -3.48 -2.33
N TYR A 192 5.90 -4.76 -2.05
CA TYR A 192 6.10 -5.22 -0.68
C TYR A 192 7.38 -4.65 -0.06
N GLU A 193 8.50 -4.71 -0.78
CA GLU A 193 9.81 -4.31 -0.26
C GLU A 193 9.89 -2.79 -0.07
N HIS A 194 9.55 -2.00 -1.08
CA HIS A 194 9.76 -0.54 -1.04
C HIS A 194 8.61 0.22 -0.39
N LYS A 195 7.34 -0.22 -0.58
CA LYS A 195 6.19 0.52 -0.05
C LYS A 195 5.86 0.15 1.39
N TYR A 196 6.08 -1.12 1.77
CA TYR A 196 5.72 -1.63 3.10
C TYR A 196 6.89 -2.22 3.90
N GLY A 197 8.11 -2.22 3.36
CA GLY A 197 9.28 -2.74 4.08
C GLY A 197 9.19 -4.24 4.36
N VAL A 198 8.47 -5.00 3.53
CA VAL A 198 8.26 -6.43 3.67
C VAL A 198 9.14 -7.17 2.67
N THR A 199 10.08 -7.96 3.17
CA THR A 199 10.98 -8.78 2.36
C THR A 199 10.61 -10.25 2.43
N LEU A 200 10.90 -11.00 1.38
CA LEU A 200 10.75 -12.45 1.38
C LEU A 200 11.74 -13.11 2.34
N SER A 201 11.22 -14.03 3.15
CA SER A 201 11.95 -14.89 4.07
C SER A 201 12.29 -16.26 3.48
N SER A 202 11.61 -16.66 2.40
CA SER A 202 11.82 -17.89 1.64
C SER A 202 11.49 -17.69 0.16
N PRO A 203 12.14 -18.44 -0.76
CA PRO A 203 12.00 -18.19 -2.19
C PRO A 203 10.60 -18.58 -2.63
N ILE A 204 10.10 -17.93 -3.69
CA ILE A 204 8.82 -18.27 -4.30
C ILE A 204 9.07 -18.86 -5.69
N GLU A 205 8.48 -20.01 -5.99
CA GLU A 205 8.46 -20.58 -7.33
C GLU A 205 7.09 -20.34 -7.99
N VAL A 206 7.06 -19.57 -9.07
CA VAL A 206 5.88 -19.36 -9.90
C VAL A 206 5.94 -20.32 -11.08
N LEU A 207 4.94 -21.17 -11.24
CA LEU A 207 4.73 -22.03 -12.40
C LEU A 207 3.53 -21.55 -13.20
N MET A 208 3.79 -21.08 -14.42
CA MET A 208 2.75 -20.71 -15.37
C MET A 208 2.45 -21.86 -16.31
N VAL A 209 1.18 -22.22 -16.42
CA VAL A 209 0.73 -23.32 -17.27
C VAL A 209 -0.24 -22.84 -18.35
N ALA A 210 -0.25 -23.53 -19.48
CA ALA A 210 -0.93 -23.03 -20.68
C ALA A 210 -2.46 -23.07 -20.63
N ASN A 211 -3.04 -24.01 -19.87
CA ASN A 211 -4.47 -24.27 -19.85
C ASN A 211 -4.90 -25.01 -18.57
N LYS A 212 -6.21 -25.22 -18.43
CA LYS A 212 -6.81 -25.90 -17.26
C LYS A 212 -6.35 -27.35 -17.09
N GLU A 213 -6.08 -28.06 -18.18
CA GLU A 213 -5.60 -29.44 -18.10
C GLU A 213 -4.18 -29.48 -17.51
N ASN A 214 -3.29 -28.61 -17.98
CA ASN A 214 -1.95 -28.47 -17.44
C ASN A 214 -1.97 -27.95 -16.00
N TYR A 215 -2.90 -27.05 -15.67
CA TYR A 215 -3.13 -26.59 -14.30
C TYR A 215 -3.50 -27.72 -13.35
N ARG A 216 -4.45 -28.57 -13.74
CA ARG A 216 -4.80 -29.77 -12.98
C ARG A 216 -3.60 -30.71 -12.78
N LYS A 217 -2.79 -30.92 -13.82
CA LYS A 217 -1.56 -31.74 -13.73
C LYS A 217 -0.55 -31.13 -12.75
N ALA A 218 -0.29 -29.82 -12.88
CA ALA A 218 0.62 -29.09 -12.01
C ALA A 218 0.19 -29.13 -10.53
N LEU A 219 -1.12 -29.05 -10.23
CA LEU A 219 -1.64 -29.21 -8.87
C LEU A 219 -1.23 -30.56 -8.24
N MET A 220 -1.28 -31.65 -9.00
CA MET A 220 -0.86 -32.97 -8.53
C MET A 220 0.67 -33.09 -8.44
N GLU A 221 1.39 -32.52 -9.40
CA GLU A 221 2.85 -32.66 -9.49
C GLU A 221 3.60 -31.78 -8.48
N VAL A 222 3.20 -30.52 -8.36
CA VAL A 222 3.87 -29.52 -7.52
C VAL A 222 3.34 -29.56 -6.09
N PHE A 223 2.02 -29.55 -5.91
CA PHE A 223 1.39 -29.52 -4.58
C PHE A 223 0.97 -30.89 -4.04
N LYS A 224 1.26 -31.97 -4.79
CA LYS A 224 0.99 -33.36 -4.38
C LYS A 224 -0.47 -33.60 -4.00
N LEU A 225 -1.39 -32.86 -4.63
CA LEU A 225 -2.82 -33.06 -4.44
C LEU A 225 -3.24 -34.42 -5.02
N THR A 226 -4.22 -35.06 -4.37
CA THR A 226 -4.87 -36.24 -4.93
C THR A 226 -5.64 -35.85 -6.21
N PRO A 227 -5.93 -36.80 -7.13
CA PRO A 227 -6.69 -36.50 -8.33
C PRO A 227 -8.02 -35.79 -8.04
N SER A 228 -8.79 -36.28 -7.06
CA SER A 228 -10.07 -35.68 -6.67
C SER A 228 -9.91 -34.26 -6.10
N ALA A 229 -8.86 -34.00 -5.31
CA ALA A 229 -8.58 -32.64 -4.83
C ALA A 229 -8.16 -31.72 -5.98
N ALA A 230 -7.30 -32.19 -6.89
CA ALA A 230 -6.88 -31.42 -8.05
C ALA A 230 -8.06 -31.10 -8.99
N ASP A 231 -9.00 -32.04 -9.19
CA ASP A 231 -10.24 -31.81 -9.93
C ASP A 231 -11.07 -30.70 -9.30
N LYS A 232 -11.28 -30.76 -7.99
CA LYS A 232 -12.01 -29.72 -7.25
C LYS A 232 -11.35 -28.35 -7.43
N TRP A 233 -10.05 -28.25 -7.13
CA TRP A 233 -9.33 -26.96 -7.24
C TRP A 233 -9.29 -26.42 -8.67
N ALA A 234 -9.06 -27.27 -9.67
CA ALA A 234 -9.03 -26.87 -11.07
C ALA A 234 -10.41 -26.40 -11.58
N ALA A 235 -11.52 -26.89 -11.02
CA ALA A 235 -12.86 -26.44 -11.36
C ALA A 235 -13.14 -25.01 -10.87
N HIS A 236 -12.59 -24.62 -9.71
CA HIS A 236 -12.93 -23.35 -9.04
C HIS A 236 -11.86 -22.25 -9.16
N THR A 237 -10.62 -22.60 -9.52
CA THR A 237 -9.50 -21.63 -9.44
C THR A 237 -8.70 -21.56 -10.74
N ASN A 238 -8.21 -20.36 -11.08
CA ASN A 238 -7.28 -20.16 -12.19
C ASN A 238 -5.82 -19.98 -11.72
N GLY A 239 -5.64 -19.79 -10.41
CA GLY A 239 -4.36 -19.74 -9.75
C GLY A 239 -4.48 -20.29 -8.34
N ILE A 240 -3.36 -20.74 -7.78
CA ILE A 240 -3.28 -21.14 -6.39
C ILE A 240 -1.87 -20.89 -5.87
N SER A 241 -1.81 -20.50 -4.62
CA SER A 241 -0.58 -20.41 -3.86
C SER A 241 -0.60 -21.44 -2.76
N GLN A 242 0.46 -22.21 -2.60
CA GLN A 242 0.61 -23.15 -1.50
C GLN A 242 2.08 -23.33 -1.11
N GLY A 243 2.37 -23.25 0.18
CA GLY A 243 3.75 -23.17 0.66
C GLY A 243 4.47 -21.98 0.02
N ASN A 244 5.59 -22.29 -0.64
CA ASN A 244 6.42 -21.36 -1.41
C ASN A 244 6.12 -21.39 -2.92
N GLY A 245 5.09 -22.11 -3.35
CA GLY A 245 4.75 -22.23 -4.76
C GLY A 245 3.54 -21.39 -5.13
N VAL A 246 3.54 -20.91 -6.38
CA VAL A 246 2.41 -20.32 -7.08
C VAL A 246 2.22 -21.10 -8.36
N ILE A 247 1.00 -21.53 -8.66
CA ILE A 247 0.65 -22.09 -9.96
C ILE A 247 -0.43 -21.20 -10.56
N THR A 248 -0.24 -20.70 -11.77
CA THR A 248 -1.27 -19.92 -12.49
C THR A 248 -1.50 -20.50 -13.87
N SER A 249 -2.76 -20.71 -14.22
CA SER A 249 -3.14 -20.97 -15.61
C SER A 249 -3.12 -19.68 -16.42
N ALA A 250 -2.65 -19.74 -17.66
CA ALA A 250 -2.91 -18.69 -18.62
C ALA A 250 -4.42 -18.61 -18.84
N LEU A 251 -4.94 -17.39 -18.70
CA LEU A 251 -6.35 -17.12 -18.90
C LEU A 251 -6.73 -17.37 -20.37
N ASN A 252 -8.01 -17.62 -20.59
CA ASN A 252 -8.58 -17.83 -21.92
C ASN A 252 -8.14 -16.75 -22.91
N LYS A 253 -7.91 -17.16 -24.16
CA LYS A 253 -7.61 -16.26 -25.27
C LYS A 253 -8.69 -15.16 -25.36
N GLY A 254 -8.29 -13.90 -25.16
CA GLY A 254 -9.20 -12.74 -25.16
C GLY A 254 -9.52 -12.15 -23.78
N ALA A 255 -9.06 -12.76 -22.69
CA ALA A 255 -9.14 -12.13 -21.37
C ALA A 255 -8.37 -10.79 -21.37
N PRO A 256 -8.93 -9.71 -20.80
CA PRO A 256 -8.20 -8.46 -20.66
C PRO A 256 -6.90 -8.65 -19.87
N THR A 257 -5.84 -7.94 -20.26
CA THR A 257 -4.51 -8.05 -19.62
C THR A 257 -4.55 -7.80 -18.11
N TRP A 258 -5.45 -6.92 -17.63
CA TRP A 258 -5.60 -6.63 -16.20
C TRP A 258 -6.06 -7.85 -15.39
N VAL A 259 -6.82 -8.79 -15.96
CA VAL A 259 -7.28 -9.99 -15.23
C VAL A 259 -6.10 -10.90 -14.91
N TYR A 260 -5.18 -11.06 -15.87
CA TYR A 260 -3.96 -11.84 -15.69
C TYR A 260 -3.04 -11.19 -14.66
N TYR A 261 -2.87 -9.87 -14.79
CA TYR A 261 -2.10 -9.06 -13.85
C TYR A 261 -2.65 -9.21 -12.42
N ALA A 262 -3.97 -9.08 -12.26
CA ALA A 262 -4.65 -9.15 -10.98
C ALA A 262 -4.47 -10.51 -10.31
N LEU A 263 -4.62 -11.60 -11.08
CA LEU A 263 -4.47 -12.98 -10.59
C LEU A 263 -3.06 -13.21 -10.05
N LEU A 264 -2.03 -12.84 -10.79
CA LEU A 264 -0.65 -13.11 -10.35
C LEU A 264 -0.28 -12.29 -9.10
N CYS A 265 -0.70 -11.02 -9.02
CA CYS A 265 -0.52 -10.21 -7.82
C CYS A 265 -1.25 -10.78 -6.59
N HIS A 266 -2.46 -11.29 -6.80
CA HIS A 266 -3.28 -11.92 -5.77
C HIS A 266 -2.56 -13.16 -5.21
N GLU A 267 -2.10 -14.06 -6.07
CA GLU A 267 -1.39 -15.27 -5.65
C GLU A 267 -0.06 -14.98 -4.95
N LEU A 268 0.73 -14.05 -5.48
CA LEU A 268 1.96 -13.62 -4.83
C LEU A 268 1.67 -13.02 -3.44
N THR A 269 0.56 -12.29 -3.28
CA THR A 269 0.16 -11.76 -1.97
C THR A 269 -0.06 -12.87 -0.95
N HIS A 270 -0.67 -14.00 -1.32
CA HIS A 270 -0.79 -15.12 -0.39
C HIS A 270 0.55 -15.66 0.10
N ASN A 271 1.59 -15.66 -0.75
CA ASN A 271 2.92 -16.04 -0.31
C ASN A 271 3.49 -15.03 0.69
N TYR A 272 3.35 -13.73 0.45
CA TYR A 272 3.75 -12.71 1.42
C TYR A 272 2.97 -12.83 2.73
N GLN A 273 1.65 -13.04 2.68
CA GLN A 273 0.84 -13.22 3.87
C GLN A 273 1.31 -14.43 4.71
N ARG A 274 1.61 -15.57 4.07
CA ARG A 274 2.15 -16.75 4.78
C ARG A 274 3.52 -16.50 5.40
N GLN A 275 4.38 -15.78 4.70
CA GLN A 275 5.73 -15.48 5.20
C GLN A 275 5.71 -14.42 6.30
N LEU A 276 4.73 -13.50 6.30
CA LEU A 276 4.47 -12.55 7.39
C LEU A 276 3.87 -13.22 8.63
N ALA A 277 3.15 -14.33 8.45
CA ALA A 277 2.45 -15.04 9.50
C ALA A 277 2.82 -16.55 9.49
N PRO A 278 4.10 -16.90 9.72
CA PRO A 278 4.52 -18.30 9.69
C PRO A 278 3.79 -19.08 10.77
N GLY A 279 3.03 -20.11 10.37
CA GLY A 279 2.24 -20.94 11.29
C GLY A 279 0.79 -20.49 11.50
N MET A 280 0.33 -19.41 10.85
CA MET A 280 -1.10 -19.10 10.84
C MET A 280 -1.86 -20.27 10.18
N PRO A 281 -2.87 -20.85 10.85
CA PRO A 281 -3.68 -21.89 10.24
C PRO A 281 -4.34 -21.36 8.96
N PRO A 282 -4.35 -22.14 7.86
CA PRO A 282 -5.05 -21.76 6.65
C PRO A 282 -6.53 -21.53 6.97
N GLY A 283 -7.11 -20.49 6.37
CA GLY A 283 -8.55 -20.24 6.47
C GLY A 283 -9.03 -19.56 7.76
N LYS A 284 -8.15 -18.94 8.58
CA LYS A 284 -8.61 -17.97 9.59
C LYS A 284 -9.10 -16.70 8.88
N MET A 285 -10.36 -16.29 9.11
CA MET A 285 -10.97 -15.10 8.49
C MET A 285 -10.76 -15.04 6.98
N SER A 286 -11.26 -16.06 6.27
CA SER A 286 -11.07 -16.19 4.82
C SER A 286 -11.44 -14.92 4.04
N TRP A 287 -12.51 -14.22 4.41
CA TRP A 287 -12.85 -12.95 3.75
C TRP A 287 -11.75 -11.89 3.82
N LEU A 288 -11.04 -11.79 4.94
CA LEU A 288 -9.97 -10.82 5.12
C LEU A 288 -8.69 -11.29 4.42
N TRP A 289 -8.42 -12.59 4.46
CA TRP A 289 -7.28 -13.19 3.77
C TRP A 289 -7.36 -13.01 2.25
N GLU A 290 -8.47 -13.43 1.65
CA GLU A 290 -8.75 -13.34 0.22
C GLU A 290 -8.99 -11.89 -0.22
N GLY A 291 -9.78 -11.13 0.55
CA GLY A 291 -10.04 -9.72 0.25
C GLY A 291 -8.79 -8.85 0.33
N MET A 292 -7.83 -9.16 1.22
CA MET A 292 -6.54 -8.49 1.25
C MET A 292 -5.72 -8.78 -0.01
N ALA A 293 -5.73 -10.02 -0.51
CA ALA A 293 -5.03 -10.36 -1.74
C ALA A 293 -5.59 -9.59 -2.95
N ASP A 294 -6.92 -9.47 -3.05
CA ASP A 294 -7.58 -8.65 -4.06
C ASP A 294 -7.30 -7.15 -3.90
N MET A 295 -7.33 -6.63 -2.68
CA MET A 295 -7.12 -5.21 -2.44
C MET A 295 -5.66 -4.78 -2.68
N VAL A 296 -4.69 -5.61 -2.28
CA VAL A 296 -3.28 -5.40 -2.61
C VAL A 296 -3.06 -5.48 -4.12
N SER A 297 -3.63 -6.49 -4.78
CA SER A 297 -3.59 -6.61 -6.24
C SER A 297 -4.15 -5.35 -6.93
N ALA A 298 -5.30 -4.85 -6.46
CA ALA A 298 -5.90 -3.61 -6.95
C ALA A 298 -4.99 -2.39 -6.74
N GLN A 299 -4.29 -2.30 -5.62
CA GLN A 299 -3.34 -1.22 -5.35
C GLN A 299 -2.12 -1.27 -6.27
N ILE A 300 -1.54 -2.47 -6.49
CA ILE A 300 -0.40 -2.63 -7.39
C ILE A 300 -0.81 -2.22 -8.81
N MET A 301 -1.96 -2.69 -9.28
CA MET A 301 -2.51 -2.28 -10.58
C MET A 301 -2.72 -0.76 -10.69
N ALA A 302 -3.16 -0.12 -9.61
CA ALA A 302 -3.34 1.33 -9.58
C ALA A 302 -1.99 2.08 -9.61
N ASP A 303 -1.00 1.62 -8.84
CA ASP A 303 0.35 2.19 -8.80
C ASP A 303 1.06 2.09 -10.16
N LYS A 304 0.76 1.03 -10.93
CA LYS A 304 1.35 0.78 -12.26
C LYS A 304 0.46 1.25 -13.43
N GLY A 305 -0.65 1.93 -13.14
CA GLY A 305 -1.53 2.52 -14.15
C GLY A 305 -2.32 1.51 -14.99
N VAL A 306 -2.41 0.25 -14.56
CA VAL A 306 -3.18 -0.81 -15.22
C VAL A 306 -4.68 -0.58 -15.05
N GLN A 307 -5.09 -0.27 -13.81
CA GLN A 307 -6.47 0.03 -13.46
C GLN A 307 -6.51 0.85 -12.16
N THR A 308 -7.34 1.90 -12.12
CA THR A 308 -7.49 2.71 -10.90
C THR A 308 -8.33 1.95 -9.85
N LEU A 309 -8.10 2.25 -8.56
CA LEU A 309 -8.92 1.70 -7.48
C LEU A 309 -10.42 1.99 -7.67
N ALA A 310 -10.76 3.17 -8.19
CA ALA A 310 -12.15 3.55 -8.46
C ALA A 310 -12.79 2.67 -9.54
N GLN A 311 -12.04 2.32 -10.60
CA GLN A 311 -12.50 1.39 -11.62
C GLN A 311 -12.67 -0.02 -11.05
N THR A 312 -11.71 -0.51 -10.25
CA THR A 312 -11.81 -1.83 -9.60
C THR A 312 -13.03 -1.93 -8.71
N ARG A 313 -13.23 -0.95 -7.81
CA ARG A 313 -14.41 -0.87 -6.95
C ARG A 313 -15.71 -0.82 -7.76
N LYS A 314 -15.73 -0.03 -8.84
CA LYS A 314 -16.90 0.04 -9.73
C LYS A 314 -17.20 -1.32 -10.37
N THR A 315 -16.19 -2.04 -10.84
CA THR A 315 -16.34 -3.39 -11.40
C THR A 315 -16.96 -4.36 -10.39
N TRP A 316 -16.45 -4.37 -9.14
CA TRP A 316 -16.99 -5.23 -8.09
C TRP A 316 -18.43 -4.85 -7.75
N LEU A 317 -18.73 -3.56 -7.56
CA LEU A 317 -20.10 -3.10 -7.28
C LEU A 317 -21.08 -3.41 -8.42
N ASP A 318 -20.69 -3.14 -9.67
CA ASP A 318 -21.53 -3.43 -10.84
C ASP A 318 -21.80 -4.92 -11.02
N TYR A 319 -20.82 -5.76 -10.68
CA TYR A 319 -21.04 -7.21 -10.63
C TYR A 319 -22.03 -7.56 -9.53
N MET A 320 -21.81 -7.09 -8.30
CA MET A 320 -22.65 -7.40 -7.14
C MET A 320 -24.10 -6.92 -7.27
N ARG A 321 -24.34 -5.81 -7.97
CA ARG A 321 -25.70 -5.32 -8.29
C ARG A 321 -26.51 -6.32 -9.10
N LYS A 322 -25.84 -7.08 -9.98
CA LYS A 322 -26.46 -8.09 -10.85
C LYS A 322 -26.67 -9.42 -10.14
N GLN A 323 -26.17 -9.59 -8.92
CA GLN A 323 -26.32 -10.82 -8.13
C GLN A 323 -27.47 -10.66 -7.14
N PRO A 324 -28.66 -11.23 -7.41
CA PRO A 324 -29.79 -11.20 -6.48
C PRO A 324 -29.55 -12.08 -5.25
N ASN A 325 -28.74 -13.13 -5.41
CA ASN A 325 -28.30 -14.01 -4.33
C ASN A 325 -26.83 -13.70 -4.00
N ARG A 326 -26.57 -13.15 -2.83
CA ARG A 326 -25.23 -12.72 -2.40
C ARG A 326 -25.06 -12.80 -0.89
N PRO A 327 -23.81 -12.89 -0.37
CA PRO A 327 -23.57 -12.73 1.04
C PRO A 327 -24.07 -11.37 1.54
N LEU A 328 -24.57 -11.35 2.77
CA LEU A 328 -24.94 -10.12 3.47
C LEU A 328 -24.00 -9.82 4.63
N ASP A 329 -23.22 -10.78 5.10
CA ASP A 329 -22.40 -10.64 6.30
C ASP A 329 -21.03 -11.31 6.07
N VAL A 330 -19.94 -10.60 6.37
CA VAL A 330 -18.57 -11.13 6.22
C VAL A 330 -18.31 -12.33 7.13
N LYS A 331 -19.08 -12.51 8.22
CA LYS A 331 -19.00 -13.66 9.12
C LYS A 331 -19.44 -14.96 8.45
N VAL A 332 -20.23 -14.92 7.38
CA VAL A 332 -20.53 -16.13 6.58
C VAL A 332 -19.34 -16.59 5.74
N LEU A 333 -18.25 -15.82 5.74
CA LEU A 333 -16.98 -16.07 5.08
C LEU A 333 -15.83 -16.10 6.10
N GLY A 334 -16.15 -16.35 7.37
CA GLY A 334 -15.22 -16.24 8.50
C GLY A 334 -14.15 -17.33 8.56
N ASN A 335 -14.31 -18.43 7.84
CA ASN A 335 -13.29 -19.46 7.68
C ASN A 335 -13.40 -20.22 6.36
N GLN A 336 -12.44 -21.09 6.07
CA GLN A 336 -12.36 -21.81 4.78
C GLN A 336 -13.56 -22.72 4.50
N SER A 337 -14.11 -23.40 5.51
CA SER A 337 -15.30 -24.24 5.29
C SER A 337 -16.53 -23.37 4.97
N GLN A 338 -16.67 -22.25 5.67
CA GLN A 338 -17.72 -21.27 5.42
C GLN A 338 -17.57 -20.62 4.03
N TRP A 339 -16.34 -20.31 3.63
CA TRP A 339 -16.00 -19.80 2.30
C TRP A 339 -16.46 -20.75 1.20
N PHE A 340 -16.04 -22.02 1.23
CA PHE A 340 -16.46 -22.99 0.20
C PHE A 340 -17.98 -23.19 0.15
N LYS A 341 -18.64 -23.22 1.31
CA LYS A 341 -20.11 -23.28 1.35
C LYS A 341 -20.75 -22.05 0.73
N ALA A 342 -20.16 -20.87 0.94
CA ALA A 342 -20.63 -19.64 0.34
C ALA A 342 -20.39 -19.63 -1.18
N GLU A 343 -19.29 -20.18 -1.68
CA GLU A 343 -19.06 -20.32 -3.13
C GLU A 343 -20.11 -21.24 -3.77
N GLU A 344 -20.43 -22.37 -3.13
CA GLU A 344 -21.51 -23.26 -3.57
C GLU A 344 -22.88 -22.57 -3.57
N THR A 345 -23.10 -21.61 -2.66
CA THR A 345 -24.38 -20.93 -2.49
C THR A 345 -24.54 -19.70 -3.39
N TYR A 346 -23.49 -18.88 -3.51
CA TYR A 346 -23.53 -17.55 -4.11
C TYR A 346 -22.68 -17.43 -5.39
N GLY A 347 -21.85 -18.42 -5.69
CA GLY A 347 -20.84 -18.37 -6.74
C GLY A 347 -19.50 -17.81 -6.24
N ASP A 348 -18.41 -18.36 -6.78
CA ASP A 348 -17.02 -18.00 -6.50
C ASP A 348 -16.75 -16.50 -6.72
N VAL A 349 -17.08 -15.96 -7.90
CA VAL A 349 -16.84 -14.56 -8.25
C VAL A 349 -17.64 -13.61 -7.34
N THR A 350 -18.86 -14.00 -6.93
CA THR A 350 -19.68 -13.22 -5.99
C THR A 350 -19.02 -13.15 -4.61
N VAL A 351 -18.52 -14.28 -4.12
CA VAL A 351 -17.86 -14.36 -2.80
C VAL A 351 -16.57 -13.55 -2.79
N ILE A 352 -15.74 -13.70 -3.83
CA ILE A 352 -14.47 -12.98 -4.00
C ILE A 352 -14.72 -11.47 -4.06
N HIS A 353 -15.62 -11.00 -4.93
CA HIS A 353 -15.92 -9.56 -5.04
C HIS A 353 -16.52 -8.98 -3.74
N PHE A 354 -17.33 -9.75 -3.01
CA PHE A 354 -17.85 -9.33 -1.71
C PHE A 354 -16.73 -9.16 -0.68
N ALA A 355 -15.79 -10.12 -0.61
CA ALA A 355 -14.62 -10.04 0.25
C ALA A 355 -13.70 -8.86 -0.12
N GLY A 356 -13.43 -8.65 -1.41
CA GLY A 356 -12.68 -7.50 -1.92
C GLY A 356 -13.33 -6.16 -1.55
N LEU A 357 -14.65 -6.04 -1.67
CA LEU A 357 -15.40 -4.85 -1.25
C LEU A 357 -15.37 -4.61 0.26
N ALA A 358 -15.39 -5.68 1.06
CA ALA A 358 -15.26 -5.58 2.51
C ALA A 358 -13.88 -5.02 2.90
N VAL A 359 -12.81 -5.56 2.31
CA VAL A 359 -11.45 -5.08 2.59
C VAL A 359 -11.20 -3.69 2.00
N ASP A 360 -11.75 -3.36 0.84
CA ASP A 360 -11.73 -2.01 0.29
C ASP A 360 -12.42 -0.99 1.22
N TYR A 361 -13.56 -1.36 1.81
CA TYR A 361 -14.22 -0.54 2.82
C TYR A 361 -13.34 -0.39 4.07
N LEU A 362 -12.74 -1.48 4.56
CA LEU A 362 -11.83 -1.46 5.70
C LEU A 362 -10.62 -0.56 5.47
N VAL A 363 -10.00 -0.65 4.29
CA VAL A 363 -8.86 0.19 3.89
C VAL A 363 -9.26 1.66 3.77
N GLN A 364 -10.46 1.98 3.29
CA GLN A 364 -10.93 3.37 3.28
C GLN A 364 -11.07 3.95 4.69
N GLN A 365 -11.40 3.13 5.69
CA GLN A 365 -11.53 3.56 7.08
C GLN A 365 -10.19 3.60 7.82
N LYS A 366 -9.29 2.65 7.55
CA LYS A 366 -8.12 2.36 8.40
C LYS A 366 -6.78 2.43 7.66
N GLY A 367 -6.77 2.53 6.34
CA GLY A 367 -5.58 2.43 5.51
C GLY A 367 -5.07 1.00 5.32
N TYR A 368 -3.95 0.86 4.61
CA TYR A 368 -3.37 -0.46 4.27
C TYR A 368 -2.51 -1.07 5.37
N ASN A 369 -1.78 -0.26 6.16
CA ASN A 369 -0.84 -0.77 7.17
C ASN A 369 -1.50 -1.75 8.15
N PRO A 370 -2.70 -1.47 8.68
CA PRO A 370 -3.41 -2.41 9.55
C PRO A 370 -3.67 -3.79 8.96
N LEU A 371 -3.75 -3.95 7.64
CA LEU A 371 -3.88 -5.27 7.02
C LEU A 371 -2.66 -6.15 7.31
N PHE A 372 -1.46 -5.58 7.17
CA PHE A 372 -0.22 -6.31 7.44
C PHE A 372 -0.02 -6.56 8.93
N ASP A 373 -0.43 -5.60 9.77
CA ASP A 373 -0.38 -5.78 11.22
C ASP A 373 -1.32 -6.89 11.69
N TYR A 374 -2.55 -6.94 11.14
CA TYR A 374 -3.47 -8.04 11.38
C TYR A 374 -2.84 -9.39 11.00
N VAL A 375 -2.25 -9.50 9.81
CA VAL A 375 -1.62 -10.76 9.36
C VAL A 375 -0.53 -11.21 10.34
N ARG A 376 0.37 -10.31 10.75
CA ARG A 376 1.42 -10.63 11.74
C ARG A 376 0.81 -11.08 13.08
N LEU A 377 -0.19 -10.36 13.58
CA LEU A 377 -0.84 -10.65 14.86
C LEU A 377 -1.61 -11.97 14.85
N ALA A 378 -2.27 -12.31 13.73
CA ALA A 378 -3.08 -13.52 13.59
C ALA A 378 -2.26 -14.81 13.65
N ALA A 379 -0.93 -14.72 13.50
CA ALA A 379 0.00 -15.83 13.70
C ALA A 379 0.08 -16.27 15.18
N THR A 380 0.00 -15.32 16.11
CA THR A 380 0.19 -15.57 17.56
C THR A 380 -1.07 -15.37 18.40
N THR A 381 -2.10 -14.78 17.80
CA THR A 381 -3.34 -14.38 18.49
C THR A 381 -4.56 -14.98 17.78
N ASP A 382 -5.69 -15.10 18.48
CA ASP A 382 -6.96 -15.42 17.82
C ASP A 382 -7.35 -14.30 16.84
N GLY A 383 -8.07 -14.68 15.77
CA GLY A 383 -8.43 -13.74 14.70
C GLY A 383 -9.20 -12.51 15.20
N PRO A 384 -10.28 -12.68 15.98
CA PRO A 384 -11.03 -11.54 16.53
C PRO A 384 -10.19 -10.57 17.35
N SER A 385 -9.34 -11.06 18.26
CA SER A 385 -8.47 -10.19 19.05
C SER A 385 -7.39 -9.51 18.21
N ALA A 386 -6.82 -10.22 17.22
CA ALA A 386 -5.90 -9.63 16.25
C ALA A 386 -6.59 -8.53 15.42
N PHE A 387 -7.85 -8.74 15.04
CA PHE A 387 -8.66 -7.78 14.29
C PHE A 387 -8.91 -6.51 15.11
N VAL A 388 -9.31 -6.64 16.38
CA VAL A 388 -9.48 -5.49 17.29
C VAL A 388 -8.18 -4.71 17.44
N THR A 389 -7.07 -5.41 17.64
CA THR A 389 -5.76 -4.79 17.83
C THR A 389 -5.31 -4.02 16.58
N ALA A 390 -5.47 -4.62 15.39
CA ALA A 390 -5.04 -4.01 14.14
C ALA A 390 -5.93 -2.84 13.70
N PHE A 391 -7.26 -2.99 13.80
CA PHE A 391 -8.21 -2.05 13.20
C PHE A 391 -8.89 -1.13 14.21
N GLY A 392 -8.73 -1.37 15.52
CA GLY A 392 -9.36 -0.59 16.59
C GLY A 392 -10.89 -0.70 16.60
N MET A 393 -11.46 -1.79 16.09
CA MET A 393 -12.90 -2.07 16.12
C MET A 393 -13.15 -3.58 16.20
N THR A 394 -14.32 -3.98 16.73
CA THR A 394 -14.69 -5.39 16.76
C THR A 394 -15.15 -5.87 15.38
N LEU A 395 -15.07 -7.18 15.14
CA LEU A 395 -15.58 -7.78 13.91
C LEU A 395 -17.09 -7.54 13.74
N ASP A 396 -17.86 -7.56 14.83
CA ASP A 396 -19.30 -7.31 14.80
C ASP A 396 -19.62 -5.87 14.41
N GLN A 397 -18.86 -4.90 14.93
CA GLN A 397 -18.99 -3.50 14.54
C GLN A 397 -18.67 -3.32 13.06
N PHE A 398 -17.52 -3.84 12.61
CA PHE A 398 -17.15 -3.81 11.19
C PHE A 398 -18.24 -4.43 10.30
N SER A 399 -18.76 -5.59 10.69
CA SER A 399 -19.78 -6.30 9.92
C SER A 399 -21.06 -5.49 9.77
N ALA A 400 -21.54 -4.84 10.84
CA ALA A 400 -22.74 -4.02 10.80
C ALA A 400 -22.55 -2.75 9.95
N ASP A 401 -21.38 -2.11 10.08
CA ASP A 401 -21.03 -0.91 9.32
C ASP A 401 -20.91 -1.23 7.82
N PHE A 402 -20.20 -2.31 7.49
CA PHE A 402 -20.04 -2.76 6.10
C PHE A 402 -21.38 -3.21 5.49
N GLN A 403 -22.24 -3.89 6.25
CA GLN A 403 -23.60 -4.23 5.83
C GLN A 403 -24.40 -3.01 5.41
N SER A 404 -24.38 -1.96 6.23
CA SER A 404 -25.06 -0.70 5.95
C SER A 404 -24.50 -0.04 4.69
N TYR A 405 -23.16 0.02 4.59
CA TYR A 405 -22.46 0.56 3.42
C TYR A 405 -22.82 -0.19 2.14
N ILE A 406 -22.73 -1.52 2.12
CA ILE A 406 -22.92 -2.28 0.89
C ILE A 406 -24.38 -2.25 0.44
N ASN A 407 -25.35 -2.28 1.36
CA ASN A 407 -26.76 -2.13 1.02
C ASN A 407 -27.05 -0.76 0.39
N GLU A 408 -26.46 0.32 0.91
CA GLU A 408 -26.59 1.65 0.29
C GLU A 408 -25.99 1.71 -1.12
N LYS A 409 -24.83 1.09 -1.34
CA LYS A 409 -24.16 1.09 -2.66
C LYS A 409 -24.89 0.24 -3.70
N LEU A 410 -25.54 -0.84 -3.28
CA LEU A 410 -26.25 -1.77 -4.17
C LEU A 410 -27.72 -1.41 -4.41
N ALA A 411 -28.28 -0.47 -3.65
CA ALA A 411 -29.63 0.09 -3.89
C ALA A 411 -29.67 1.14 -5.02
N LYS A 412 -28.50 1.70 -5.38
CA LYS A 412 -28.29 2.61 -6.52
C LYS A 412 -27.88 1.80 -7.74
#